data_AF-A0A962E1L9-F1
#
_entry.id   AF-A0A962E1L9-F1
#
_cell.length_a   1.000
_cell.length_b   1.000
_cell.length_c   1.000
_cell.angle_alpha   90.00
_cell.angle_beta   90.00
_cell.angle_gamma   90.00
#
_symmetry.space_group_name_H-M   'P 1'
#
loop_
_entity.id
_entity.type
_entity.pdbx_description
1 polymer ?
#
loop_
_entity_poly.entity_id
_entity_poly.type
_entity_poly.pdbx_seq_one_letter_code
_entity_poly.pdbx_strand_id
1 'polypeptide(L)'
;MSEYSREKALQARINEFLTEQFDLPAIDYYSKLDITGFLKFKLALSDINNILTLKLTSVFAEMLGAALHFDAKQMSAIRSQIDLTKPNANGFDIELSSPFSVVVEVKCVIPINQGEVYGSAQRKGIEKDLDALSKGKSKSPIDVTKALRFMVFLDIPKVRAATRHFLASSVVDSSLIEIVKSTTNFVVGKIYIWFIKI
;
A
#
# COMPACT_ATOMS: atom_id res chain seq x y z
N MET A 1 26.57 -25.22 -23.23
CA MET A 1 25.60 -24.36 -22.53
C MET A 1 26.14 -24.10 -21.14
N SER A 2 26.37 -22.85 -20.74
CA SER A 2 26.81 -22.57 -19.37
C SER A 2 25.69 -22.91 -18.39
N GLU A 3 26.02 -23.65 -17.34
CA GLU A 3 25.10 -24.02 -16.28
C GLU A 3 24.56 -22.75 -15.57
N TYR A 4 23.25 -22.74 -15.27
CA TYR A 4 22.61 -21.61 -14.60
C TYR A 4 23.15 -21.47 -13.17
N SER A 5 23.70 -20.30 -12.84
CA SER A 5 24.07 -19.97 -11.46
C SER A 5 23.05 -19.00 -10.87
N ARG A 6 22.32 -19.48 -9.86
CA ARG A 6 21.35 -18.67 -9.10
C ARG A 6 22.02 -17.46 -8.43
N GLU A 7 23.23 -17.63 -7.92
CA GLU A 7 23.99 -16.56 -7.27
C GLU A 7 24.39 -15.48 -8.27
N LYS A 8 24.96 -15.85 -9.43
CA LYS A 8 25.29 -14.88 -10.49
C LYS A 8 24.06 -14.09 -10.95
N ALA A 9 22.89 -14.73 -11.03
CA ALA A 9 21.64 -14.05 -11.37
C ALA A 9 21.14 -13.09 -10.28
N LEU A 10 21.39 -13.39 -9.00
CA LEU A 10 21.08 -12.47 -7.88
C LEU A 10 22.05 -11.28 -7.86
N GLN A 11 23.34 -11.56 -8.02
CA GLN A 11 24.40 -10.56 -8.12
C GLN A 11 24.14 -9.57 -9.26
N ALA A 12 23.84 -10.06 -10.46
CA ALA A 12 23.53 -9.22 -11.62
C ALA A 12 22.38 -8.25 -11.33
N ARG A 13 21.27 -8.75 -10.76
CA ARG A 13 20.10 -7.91 -10.44
C ARG A 13 20.38 -6.82 -9.41
N ILE A 14 21.21 -7.10 -8.40
CA ILE A 14 21.56 -6.09 -7.38
C ILE A 14 22.45 -5.01 -8.01
N ASN A 15 23.46 -5.41 -8.78
CA ASN A 15 24.38 -4.48 -9.42
C ASN A 15 23.67 -3.61 -10.47
N GLU A 16 22.80 -4.21 -11.28
CA GLU A 16 21.96 -3.51 -12.27
C GLU A 16 21.07 -2.47 -11.57
N PHE A 17 20.33 -2.88 -10.53
CA PHE A 17 19.48 -1.96 -9.76
C PHE A 17 20.26 -0.77 -9.18
N LEU A 18 21.41 -1.01 -8.56
CA LEU A 18 22.21 0.05 -7.94
C LEU A 18 22.82 0.99 -8.99
N THR A 19 23.27 0.45 -10.12
CA THR A 19 23.84 1.25 -11.21
C THR A 19 22.75 2.12 -11.84
N GLU A 20 21.62 1.53 -12.21
CA GLU A 20 20.56 2.24 -12.96
C GLU A 20 19.75 3.21 -12.11
N GLN A 21 19.37 2.83 -10.89
CA GLN A 21 18.46 3.64 -10.08
C GLN A 21 19.16 4.76 -9.31
N PHE A 22 20.47 4.63 -9.08
CA PHE A 22 21.27 5.62 -8.34
C PHE A 22 22.34 6.29 -9.21
N ASP A 23 22.38 5.99 -10.52
CA ASP A 23 23.40 6.48 -11.46
C ASP A 23 24.83 6.25 -10.95
N LEU A 24 25.04 5.06 -10.39
CA LEU A 24 26.33 4.67 -9.82
C LEU A 24 27.22 4.00 -10.87
N PRO A 25 28.56 4.02 -10.71
CA PRO A 25 29.46 3.31 -11.61
C PRO A 25 29.12 1.82 -11.71
N ALA A 26 29.19 1.25 -12.92
CA ALA A 26 28.94 -0.17 -13.17
C ALA A 26 30.06 -1.06 -12.60
N ILE A 27 29.98 -1.37 -11.30
CA ILE A 27 30.94 -2.21 -10.56
C ILE A 27 30.20 -3.28 -9.77
N ASP A 28 30.95 -4.22 -9.20
CA ASP A 28 30.38 -5.31 -8.42
C ASP A 28 30.08 -4.89 -6.98
N TYR A 29 28.89 -4.34 -6.74
CA TYR A 29 28.40 -3.96 -5.41
C TYR A 29 28.04 -5.17 -4.56
N TYR A 30 27.47 -6.22 -5.15
CA TYR A 30 27.12 -7.46 -4.45
C TYR A 30 28.31 -8.04 -3.70
N SER A 31 29.46 -8.18 -4.37
CA SER A 31 30.67 -8.75 -3.74
C SER A 31 31.31 -7.84 -2.69
N LYS A 32 30.87 -6.58 -2.58
CA LYS A 32 31.28 -5.65 -1.52
C LYS A 32 30.41 -5.75 -0.27
N LEU A 33 29.28 -6.46 -0.32
CA LEU A 33 28.40 -6.65 0.83
C LEU A 33 28.80 -7.91 1.59
N ASP A 34 29.12 -7.74 2.86
CA ASP A 34 29.17 -8.85 3.81
C ASP A 34 27.76 -9.16 4.34
N ILE A 35 27.65 -10.16 5.22
CA ILE A 35 26.36 -10.55 5.84
C ILE A 35 25.72 -9.35 6.54
N THR A 36 26.51 -8.53 7.25
CA THR A 36 26.02 -7.32 7.92
C THR A 36 25.44 -6.32 6.91
N GLY A 37 26.10 -6.13 5.77
CA GLY A 37 25.66 -5.29 4.67
C GLY A 37 24.31 -5.75 4.11
N PHE A 38 24.14 -7.05 3.84
CA PHE A 38 22.86 -7.60 3.39
C PHE A 38 21.74 -7.40 4.41
N LEU A 39 22.02 -7.58 5.70
CA LEU A 39 21.03 -7.34 6.76
C LEU A 39 20.62 -5.87 6.84
N LYS A 40 21.57 -4.93 6.75
CA LYS A 40 21.29 -3.49 6.69
C LYS A 40 20.49 -3.13 5.44
N PHE A 41 20.80 -3.74 4.31
CA PHE A 41 20.06 -3.50 3.06
C PHE A 41 18.60 -3.98 3.18
N LYS A 42 18.37 -5.13 3.83
CA LYS A 42 17.02 -5.60 4.15
C LYS A 42 16.26 -4.63 5.06
N LEU A 43 16.92 -4.02 6.05
CA LEU A 43 16.31 -3.00 6.90
C LEU A 43 15.94 -1.75 6.09
N ALA A 44 16.85 -1.27 5.24
CA ALA A 44 16.59 -0.12 4.36
C ALA A 44 15.41 -0.37 3.41
N LEU A 45 15.24 -1.59 2.89
CA LEU A 45 14.06 -1.95 2.08
C LEU A 45 12.74 -1.84 2.89
N SER A 46 12.77 -2.13 4.19
CA SER A 46 11.61 -1.91 5.06
C SER A 46 11.30 -0.43 5.22
N ASP A 47 12.32 0.42 5.35
CA ASP A 47 12.14 1.87 5.44
C ASP A 47 11.64 2.46 4.13
N ILE A 48 12.12 1.97 2.99
CA ILE A 48 11.61 2.33 1.66
C ILE A 48 10.11 2.00 1.56
N ASN A 49 9.68 0.82 2.03
CA ASN A 49 8.26 0.48 2.07
C ASN A 49 7.46 1.47 2.93
N ASN A 50 7.97 1.85 4.10
CA ASN A 50 7.33 2.85 4.98
C ASN A 50 7.24 4.23 4.30
N ILE A 51 8.28 4.66 3.57
CA ILE A 51 8.29 5.91 2.81
C ILE A 51 7.24 5.88 1.70
N LEU A 52 7.14 4.77 0.96
CA LEU A 52 6.13 4.61 -0.10
C LEU A 52 4.71 4.68 0.48
N THR A 53 4.45 3.97 1.59
CA THR A 53 3.16 4.04 2.29
C THR A 53 2.86 5.45 2.73
N LEU A 54 3.80 6.15 3.39
CA LEU A 54 3.61 7.54 3.83
C LEU A 54 3.24 8.45 2.66
N LYS A 55 4.00 8.41 1.56
CA LYS A 55 3.73 9.21 0.35
C LYS A 55 2.35 8.92 -0.24
N LEU A 56 1.99 7.63 -0.35
CA LEU A 56 0.70 7.21 -0.89
C LEU A 56 -0.46 7.69 0.01
N THR A 57 -0.31 7.56 1.33
CA THR A 57 -1.27 8.05 2.33
C THR A 57 -1.45 9.56 2.23
N SER A 58 -0.36 10.33 2.13
CA SER A 58 -0.42 11.80 1.99
C SER A 58 -1.14 12.21 0.70
N VAL A 59 -0.80 11.63 -0.45
CA VAL A 59 -1.48 11.95 -1.72
C VAL A 59 -2.96 11.56 -1.67
N PHE A 60 -3.26 10.38 -1.11
CA PHE A 60 -4.63 9.94 -0.93
C PHE A 60 -5.44 10.90 -0.03
N ALA A 61 -4.86 11.39 1.07
CA ALA A 61 -5.53 12.34 1.95
C ALA A 61 -5.94 13.62 1.23
N GLU A 62 -5.08 14.17 0.37
CA GLU A 62 -5.41 15.34 -0.46
C GLU A 62 -6.54 15.04 -1.45
N MET A 63 -6.48 13.89 -2.12
CA MET A 63 -7.52 13.48 -3.06
C MET A 63 -8.87 13.22 -2.38
N LEU A 64 -8.85 12.59 -1.21
CA LEU A 64 -10.02 12.37 -0.38
C LEU A 64 -10.62 13.69 0.09
N GLY A 65 -9.79 14.62 0.56
CA GLY A 65 -10.22 15.95 0.98
C GLY A 65 -10.86 16.75 -0.14
N ALA A 66 -10.30 16.68 -1.36
CA ALA A 66 -10.90 17.28 -2.53
C ALA A 66 -12.25 16.64 -2.88
N ALA A 67 -12.34 15.31 -2.86
CA ALA A 67 -13.56 14.57 -3.22
C ALA A 67 -14.69 14.73 -2.19
N LEU A 68 -14.35 14.99 -0.93
CA LEU A 68 -15.30 15.13 0.17
C LEU A 68 -15.45 16.57 0.67
N HIS A 69 -14.81 17.52 -0.01
CA HIS A 69 -14.84 18.96 0.29
C HIS A 69 -14.44 19.30 1.74
N PHE A 70 -13.35 18.71 2.23
CA PHE A 70 -12.80 19.03 3.54
C PHE A 70 -12.30 20.48 3.61
N ASP A 71 -12.59 21.14 4.73
CA ASP A 71 -12.05 22.46 5.03
C ASP A 71 -10.56 22.41 5.42
N ALA A 72 -9.92 23.57 5.50
CA ALA A 72 -8.50 23.69 5.81
C ALA A 72 -8.15 23.12 7.21
N LYS A 73 -9.07 23.19 8.17
CA LYS A 73 -8.85 22.69 9.54
C LYS A 73 -8.87 21.16 9.54
N GLN A 74 -9.81 20.55 8.84
CA GLN A 74 -9.90 19.10 8.65
C GLN A 74 -8.66 18.58 7.93
N MET A 75 -8.24 19.22 6.84
CA MET A 75 -7.02 18.85 6.12
C MET A 75 -5.77 18.97 7.00
N SER A 76 -5.66 20.04 7.80
CA SER A 76 -4.54 20.19 8.73
C SER A 76 -4.50 19.08 9.79
N ALA A 77 -5.65 18.64 10.29
CA ALA A 77 -5.74 17.56 11.27
C ALA A 77 -5.31 16.22 10.66
N ILE A 78 -5.76 15.92 9.44
CA ILE A 78 -5.37 14.70 8.69
C ILE A 78 -3.86 14.67 8.45
N ARG A 79 -3.28 15.77 7.97
CA ARG A 79 -1.82 15.85 7.74
C ARG A 79 -1.04 15.63 9.03
N SER A 80 -1.46 16.28 10.12
CA SER A 80 -0.85 16.10 11.45
C SER A 80 -0.93 14.66 11.93
N GLN A 81 -2.08 13.98 11.72
CA GLN A 81 -2.24 12.57 12.06
C GLN A 81 -1.28 11.68 11.27
N ILE A 82 -1.17 11.90 9.96
CA ILE A 82 -0.27 11.13 9.08
C ILE A 82 1.19 11.30 9.53
N ASP A 83 1.61 12.55 9.79
CA ASP A 83 2.99 12.85 10.18
C ASP A 83 3.38 12.31 11.56
N LEU A 84 2.42 12.24 12.50
CA LEU A 84 2.66 11.79 13.87
C LEU A 84 2.44 10.28 14.07
N THR A 85 1.85 9.59 13.09
CA THR A 85 1.59 8.16 13.19
C THR A 85 2.87 7.37 13.00
N LYS A 86 3.30 6.66 14.05
CA LYS A 86 4.47 5.80 13.98
C LYS A 86 4.22 4.64 13.00
N PRO A 87 5.24 4.22 12.23
CA PRO A 87 5.19 2.95 11.50
C PRO A 87 4.79 1.82 12.47
N ASN A 88 3.81 1.00 12.08
CA ASN A 88 3.20 -0.08 12.89
C ASN A 88 2.22 0.34 13.99
N ALA A 89 1.60 1.53 13.91
CA ALA A 89 0.43 1.84 14.73
C ALA A 89 -0.69 0.81 14.49
N ASN A 90 -1.42 0.43 15.55
CA ASN A 90 -2.40 -0.66 15.50
C ASN A 90 -3.79 -0.26 14.94
N GLY A 91 -3.95 0.97 14.46
CA GLY A 91 -5.19 1.51 13.88
C GLY A 91 -5.24 1.36 12.36
N PHE A 92 -6.20 2.01 11.72
CA PHE A 92 -6.16 2.23 10.27
C PHE A 92 -5.09 3.28 9.91
N ASP A 93 -4.64 3.30 8.65
CA ASP A 93 -3.64 4.28 8.18
C ASP A 93 -4.19 5.72 8.23
N ILE A 94 -5.50 5.89 8.04
CA ILE A 94 -6.23 7.13 8.33
C ILE A 94 -7.53 6.78 9.08
N GLU A 95 -7.81 7.54 10.14
CA GLU A 95 -9.02 7.46 10.96
C GLU A 95 -9.58 8.86 11.21
N LEU A 96 -10.79 9.13 10.74
CA LEU A 96 -11.50 10.38 10.98
C LEU A 96 -12.87 10.09 11.58
N SER A 97 -13.26 10.84 12.61
CA SER A 97 -14.54 10.66 13.30
C SER A 97 -15.53 11.82 13.09
N SER A 98 -15.10 12.91 12.45
CA SER A 98 -15.91 14.11 12.26
C SER A 98 -15.50 14.86 10.99
N PRO A 99 -16.45 15.45 10.23
CA PRO A 99 -17.90 15.50 10.47
C PRO A 99 -18.63 14.20 10.14
N PHE A 100 -17.97 13.28 9.44
CA PHE A 100 -18.41 11.91 9.23
C PHE A 100 -17.23 10.96 9.36
N SER A 101 -17.51 9.70 9.65
CA SER A 101 -16.46 8.71 9.92
C SER A 101 -15.78 8.25 8.63
N VAL A 102 -14.45 8.17 8.63
CA VAL A 102 -13.65 7.62 7.53
C VAL A 102 -12.58 6.69 8.10
N VAL A 103 -12.41 5.52 7.47
CA VAL A 103 -11.31 4.58 7.76
C VAL A 103 -10.62 4.15 6.47
N VAL A 104 -9.30 4.06 6.51
CA VAL A 104 -8.48 3.86 5.30
C VAL A 104 -7.34 2.89 5.59
N GLU A 105 -7.17 1.91 4.70
CA GLU A 105 -5.98 1.06 4.60
C GLU A 105 -5.22 1.36 3.33
N VAL A 106 -3.90 1.46 3.41
CA VAL A 106 -3.01 1.82 2.32
C VAL A 106 -2.00 0.70 2.08
N LYS A 107 -1.95 0.18 0.85
CA LYS A 107 -1.09 -0.93 0.45
C LYS A 107 -0.19 -0.59 -0.74
N CYS A 108 1.11 -0.58 -0.47
CA CYS A 108 2.18 -0.47 -1.46
C CYS A 108 2.72 -1.85 -1.90
N VAL A 109 1.83 -2.79 -2.19
CA VAL A 109 2.23 -4.17 -2.52
C VAL A 109 2.60 -4.29 -4.00
N ILE A 110 3.85 -4.64 -4.30
CA ILE A 110 4.25 -5.05 -5.67
C ILE A 110 3.94 -6.55 -5.83
N PRO A 111 3.08 -6.96 -6.79
CA PRO A 111 2.72 -8.37 -6.95
C PRO A 111 3.93 -9.21 -7.35
N ILE A 112 3.97 -10.46 -6.87
CA ILE A 112 5.03 -11.42 -7.23
C ILE A 112 4.77 -12.03 -8.62
N ASN A 113 5.68 -12.86 -9.13
CA ASN A 113 5.52 -13.62 -10.38
C ASN A 113 5.21 -12.75 -11.60
N GLN A 114 6.17 -11.91 -12.01
CA GLN A 114 6.04 -10.99 -13.14
C GLN A 114 4.97 -9.88 -12.97
N GLY A 115 4.20 -9.90 -11.88
CA GLY A 115 3.35 -8.79 -11.44
C GLY A 115 1.86 -8.98 -11.72
N GLU A 116 1.40 -10.18 -12.06
CA GLU A 116 0.00 -10.42 -12.42
C GLU A 116 -0.85 -10.94 -11.26
N VAL A 117 -0.22 -11.50 -10.22
CA VAL A 117 -0.92 -12.10 -9.08
C VAL A 117 -0.25 -11.77 -7.75
N TYR A 118 -1.05 -11.57 -6.71
CA TYR A 118 -0.54 -11.50 -5.35
C TYR A 118 -0.15 -12.88 -4.85
N GLY A 119 1.01 -12.96 -4.19
CA GLY A 119 1.45 -14.16 -3.49
C GLY A 119 0.61 -14.42 -2.24
N SER A 120 0.71 -15.64 -1.69
CA SER A 120 -0.13 -16.07 -0.56
C SER A 120 -0.05 -15.14 0.65
N ALA A 121 1.15 -14.63 0.99
CA ALA A 121 1.31 -13.68 2.10
C ALA A 121 0.68 -12.32 1.80
N GLN A 122 0.80 -11.83 0.57
CA GLN A 122 0.20 -10.57 0.12
C GLN A 122 -1.33 -10.65 0.13
N ARG A 123 -1.89 -11.76 -0.38
CA ARG A 123 -3.33 -12.03 -0.36
C ARG A 123 -3.88 -12.02 1.06
N LYS A 124 -3.26 -12.78 1.97
CA LYS A 124 -3.68 -12.83 3.38
C LYS A 124 -3.65 -11.45 4.05
N GLY A 125 -2.65 -10.63 3.74
CA GLY A 125 -2.59 -9.24 4.20
C GLY A 125 -3.80 -8.45 3.71
N ILE A 126 -4.01 -8.42 2.40
CA ILE A 126 -5.14 -7.70 1.77
C ILE A 126 -6.50 -8.19 2.31
N GLU A 127 -6.69 -9.50 2.45
CA GLU A 127 -7.92 -10.09 3.02
C GLU A 127 -8.15 -9.64 4.46
N LYS A 128 -7.11 -9.66 5.29
CA LYS A 128 -7.18 -9.19 6.68
C LYS A 128 -7.59 -7.72 6.75
N ASP A 129 -7.08 -6.89 5.86
CA ASP A 129 -7.35 -5.46 5.86
C ASP A 129 -8.75 -5.14 5.32
N LEU A 130 -9.22 -5.88 4.31
CA LEU A 130 -10.62 -5.83 3.88
C LEU A 130 -11.58 -6.31 4.97
N ASP A 131 -11.22 -7.37 5.71
CA ASP A 131 -12.00 -7.85 6.86
C ASP A 131 -12.05 -6.80 7.97
N ALA A 132 -10.92 -6.14 8.26
CA ALA A 132 -10.84 -5.05 9.21
C ALA A 132 -11.69 -3.84 8.78
N LEU A 133 -11.69 -3.47 7.50
CA LEU A 133 -12.59 -2.44 6.98
C LEU A 133 -14.06 -2.86 7.09
N SER A 134 -14.38 -4.15 6.95
CA SER A 134 -15.74 -4.65 7.08
C SER A 134 -16.25 -4.75 8.52
N LYS A 135 -15.39 -5.18 9.46
CA LYS A 135 -15.78 -5.58 10.83
C LYS A 135 -15.21 -4.68 11.93
N GLY A 136 -14.25 -3.83 11.59
CA GLY A 136 -13.52 -2.97 12.52
C GLY A 136 -12.24 -3.62 13.05
N LYS A 137 -11.42 -2.80 13.71
CA LYS A 137 -10.24 -3.25 14.47
C LYS A 137 -10.53 -3.08 15.95
N SER A 138 -10.08 -4.02 16.77
CA SER A 138 -10.30 -3.99 18.23
C SER A 138 -9.75 -2.75 18.94
N LYS A 139 -8.81 -2.03 18.32
CA LYS A 139 -8.18 -0.82 18.86
C LYS A 139 -8.62 0.47 18.15
N SER A 140 -9.49 0.38 17.15
CA SER A 140 -10.05 1.56 16.49
C SER A 140 -11.32 1.98 17.21
N PRO A 141 -11.48 3.27 17.60
CA PRO A 141 -12.72 3.76 18.20
C PRO A 141 -13.83 3.97 17.17
N ILE A 142 -13.54 3.81 15.87
CA ILE A 142 -14.50 4.09 14.79
C ILE A 142 -15.41 2.88 14.54
N ASP A 143 -16.72 3.13 14.57
CA ASP A 143 -17.74 2.22 14.05
C ASP A 143 -17.68 2.18 12.52
N VAL A 144 -17.00 1.17 11.97
CA VAL A 144 -16.81 1.03 10.52
C VAL A 144 -18.11 0.84 9.74
N THR A 145 -19.20 0.44 10.40
CA THR A 145 -20.51 0.27 9.74
C THR A 145 -21.15 1.61 9.38
N LYS A 146 -20.69 2.70 10.01
CA LYS A 146 -21.12 4.09 9.77
C LYS A 146 -20.06 4.92 9.06
N ALA A 147 -18.93 4.32 8.69
CA ALA A 147 -17.80 5.01 8.08
C ALA A 147 -17.79 4.84 6.56
N LEU A 148 -17.23 5.83 5.86
CA LEU A 148 -16.67 5.61 4.53
C LEU A 148 -15.38 4.80 4.68
N ARG A 149 -15.21 3.78 3.85
CA ARG A 149 -14.15 2.79 3.99
C ARG A 149 -13.35 2.70 2.70
N PHE A 150 -12.04 2.83 2.80
CA PHE A 150 -11.17 2.87 1.63
C PHE A 150 -10.03 1.86 1.76
N MET A 151 -9.79 1.11 0.70
CA MET A 151 -8.60 0.30 0.49
C MET A 151 -7.81 0.92 -0.68
N VAL A 152 -6.67 1.49 -0.36
CA VAL A 152 -5.87 2.30 -1.29
C VAL A 152 -4.69 1.49 -1.78
N PHE A 153 -4.48 1.50 -3.09
CA PHE A 153 -3.35 0.84 -3.73
C PHE A 153 -2.57 1.83 -4.60
N LEU A 154 -1.26 1.57 -4.76
CA LEU A 154 -0.46 2.27 -5.74
C LEU A 154 -0.98 1.99 -7.16
N ASP A 155 -1.20 3.05 -7.94
CA ASP A 155 -1.69 2.96 -9.31
C ASP A 155 -0.57 2.62 -10.29
N ILE A 156 -0.28 1.33 -10.39
CA ILE A 156 0.55 0.77 -11.45
C ILE A 156 -0.19 -0.38 -12.16
N PRO A 157 0.04 -0.61 -13.47
CA PRO A 157 -0.70 -1.61 -14.24
C PRO A 157 -0.71 -3.00 -13.62
N LYS A 158 0.44 -3.44 -13.10
CA LYS A 158 0.63 -4.74 -12.43
C LYS A 158 -0.23 -4.86 -11.17
N VAL A 159 -0.25 -3.82 -10.33
CA VAL A 159 -1.08 -3.78 -9.12
C VAL A 159 -2.56 -3.86 -9.49
N ARG A 160 -3.02 -3.07 -10.47
CA ARG A 160 -4.41 -3.14 -10.94
C ARG A 160 -4.80 -4.54 -11.42
N ALA A 161 -3.93 -5.18 -12.22
CA ALA A 161 -4.17 -6.53 -12.72
C ALA A 161 -4.27 -7.54 -11.56
N ALA A 162 -3.31 -7.52 -10.64
CA ALA A 162 -3.29 -8.39 -9.47
C ALA A 162 -4.48 -8.16 -8.53
N THR A 163 -4.90 -6.91 -8.32
CA THR A 163 -6.10 -6.59 -7.53
C THR A 163 -7.35 -7.15 -8.19
N ARG A 164 -7.54 -6.99 -9.51
CA ARG A 164 -8.70 -7.57 -10.21
C ARG A 164 -8.72 -9.09 -10.13
N HIS A 165 -7.58 -9.73 -10.36
CA HIS A 165 -7.46 -11.18 -10.21
C HIS A 165 -7.75 -11.63 -8.77
N PHE A 166 -7.26 -10.90 -7.78
CA PHE A 166 -7.54 -11.16 -6.38
C PHE A 166 -9.05 -11.08 -6.10
N LEU A 167 -9.72 -9.99 -6.48
CA LEU A 167 -11.15 -9.80 -6.22
C LEU A 167 -12.01 -10.89 -6.88
N ALA A 168 -11.65 -11.32 -8.10
CA ALA A 168 -12.35 -12.41 -8.80
C ALA A 168 -12.20 -13.78 -8.12
N SER A 169 -11.20 -13.95 -7.25
CA SER A 169 -10.87 -15.20 -6.57
C SER A 169 -10.93 -15.09 -5.04
N SER A 170 -11.37 -13.97 -4.50
CA SER A 170 -11.39 -13.73 -3.04
C SER A 170 -12.69 -14.25 -2.43
N VAL A 171 -12.63 -14.62 -1.16
CA VAL A 171 -13.82 -14.95 -0.36
C VAL A 171 -14.54 -13.70 0.17
N VAL A 172 -14.01 -12.51 -0.11
CA VAL A 172 -14.62 -11.25 0.31
C VAL A 172 -15.87 -11.01 -0.53
N ASP A 173 -16.97 -10.63 0.12
CA ASP A 173 -18.21 -10.33 -0.57
C ASP A 173 -18.01 -9.17 -1.56
N SER A 174 -18.00 -9.51 -2.85
CA SER A 174 -17.86 -8.55 -3.95
C SER A 174 -18.96 -7.49 -3.95
N SER A 175 -20.11 -7.76 -3.33
CA SER A 175 -21.20 -6.79 -3.20
C SER A 175 -20.81 -5.61 -2.30
N LEU A 176 -19.84 -5.79 -1.40
CA LEU A 176 -19.31 -4.72 -0.54
C LEU A 176 -18.24 -3.88 -1.23
N ILE A 177 -17.67 -4.33 -2.33
CA ILE A 177 -16.49 -3.69 -2.94
C ILE A 177 -16.88 -2.87 -4.16
N GLU A 178 -16.37 -1.64 -4.23
CA GLU A 178 -16.48 -0.80 -5.42
C GLU A 178 -15.10 -0.23 -5.82
N ILE A 179 -14.70 -0.41 -7.07
CA ILE A 179 -13.50 0.25 -7.60
C ILE A 179 -13.86 1.68 -7.99
N VAL A 180 -13.16 2.66 -7.42
CA VAL A 180 -13.42 4.09 -7.63
C VAL A 180 -13.22 4.48 -9.10
N LYS A 181 -14.20 5.23 -9.62
CA LYS A 181 -14.22 5.87 -10.93
C LYS A 181 -14.46 7.37 -10.76
N SER A 182 -14.30 8.14 -11.83
CA SER A 182 -14.57 9.60 -11.83
C SER A 182 -16.01 9.96 -11.45
N THR A 183 -16.95 9.03 -11.60
CA THR A 183 -18.37 9.20 -11.30
C THR A 183 -18.80 8.53 -10.00
N THR A 184 -17.86 7.96 -9.23
CA THR A 184 -18.21 7.26 -7.98
C THR A 184 -18.70 8.28 -6.95
N ASN A 185 -19.89 8.03 -6.40
CA ASN A 185 -20.41 8.75 -5.26
C ASN A 185 -20.17 7.92 -3.98
N PHE A 186 -19.49 8.53 -3.00
CA PHE A 186 -19.13 7.82 -1.78
C PHE A 186 -20.31 7.76 -0.80
N VAL A 187 -20.73 6.54 -0.49
CA VAL A 187 -21.80 6.23 0.46
C VAL A 187 -21.34 5.17 1.46
N VAL A 188 -21.93 5.20 2.65
CA VAL A 188 -21.71 4.16 3.66
C VAL A 188 -22.25 2.81 3.16
N GLY A 189 -21.66 1.71 3.63
CA GLY A 189 -22.06 0.35 3.26
C GLY A 189 -21.21 -0.29 2.16
N LYS A 190 -20.29 0.46 1.55
CA LYS A 190 -19.27 -0.04 0.62
C LYS A 190 -17.85 0.08 1.16
N ILE A 191 -16.92 -0.66 0.57
CA ILE A 191 -15.46 -0.53 0.68
C ILE A 191 -14.96 -0.11 -0.70
N TYR A 192 -14.36 1.07 -0.76
CA TYR A 192 -13.89 1.67 -2.00
C TYR A 192 -12.43 1.31 -2.26
N ILE A 193 -12.16 0.65 -3.38
CA ILE A 193 -10.80 0.39 -3.84
C ILE A 193 -10.35 1.56 -4.71
N TRP A 194 -9.36 2.31 -4.24
CA TRP A 194 -8.85 3.49 -4.94
C TRP A 194 -7.38 3.30 -5.32
N PHE A 195 -7.10 3.37 -6.62
CA PHE A 195 -5.73 3.36 -7.15
C PHE A 195 -5.21 4.80 -7.26
N ILE A 196 -4.08 5.10 -6.61
CA ILE A 196 -3.51 6.44 -6.50
C ILE A 196 -2.08 6.45 -7.06
N LYS A 197 -1.74 7.48 -7.84
CA LYS A 197 -0.37 7.70 -8.33
C LYS A 197 0.40 8.57 -7.32
N ILE A 198 1.69 8.31 -7.16
CA ILE A 198 2.63 9.14 -6.39
C ILE A 198 3.72 9.69 -7.29
#